data_AF-A0A0L7LER0-F1
#
_entry.id   AF-A0A0L7LER0-F1
#
_cell.length_a   1.000
_cell.length_b   1.000
_cell.length_c   1.000
_cell.angle_alpha   90.00
_cell.angle_beta   90.00
_cell.angle_gamma   90.00
#
_symmetry.space_group_name_H-M   'P 1'
#
loop_
_entity.id
_entity.type
_entity.pdbx_description
1 polymer ?
#
loop_
_entity_poly.entity_id
_entity_poly.type
_entity_poly.pdbx_seq_one_letter_code
_entity_poly.pdbx_strand_id
1 'polypeptide(L)'
;GKALATTREAKFIETSSGIQHNVDELLVGILKQIRLKESRVKKQAKKKSEAKPAKLASSRTHISLSIARELLQKICINDISKSKSCENLHVL
;
A
#
# COMPACT_ATOMS: atom_id res chain seq x y z
N GLY A 1 -10.76 19.50 1.84
CA GLY A 1 -9.76 18.82 0.99
C GLY A 1 -9.51 17.38 1.40
N LYS A 2 -8.97 17.17 2.61
CA LYS A 2 -8.62 15.84 3.16
C LYS A 2 -9.69 14.75 2.98
N ALA A 3 -10.91 14.99 3.43
CA ALA A 3 -12.01 14.01 3.33
C ALA A 3 -12.25 13.52 1.88
N LEU A 4 -12.27 14.44 0.90
CA LEU A 4 -12.47 14.11 -0.51
C LEU A 4 -11.27 13.35 -1.11
N ALA A 5 -10.05 13.66 -0.67
CA ALA A 5 -8.87 12.94 -1.11
C ALA A 5 -8.86 11.51 -0.58
N THR A 6 -9.22 11.31 0.68
CA THR A 6 -9.37 9.98 1.28
C THR A 6 -10.41 9.12 0.54
N THR A 7 -11.56 9.70 0.16
CA THR A 7 -12.60 8.96 -0.58
C THR A 7 -12.19 8.62 -2.01
N ARG A 8 -11.32 9.42 -2.62
CA ARG A 8 -10.80 9.20 -3.99
C ARG A 8 -9.45 8.49 -4.06
N GLU A 9 -8.94 8.01 -2.93
CA GLU A 9 -7.60 7.39 -2.83
C GLU A 9 -6.48 8.28 -3.38
N ALA A 10 -6.63 9.59 -3.16
CA ALA A 10 -5.67 10.61 -3.56
C ALA A 10 -4.87 11.11 -2.33
N LYS A 11 -3.69 11.67 -2.60
CA LYS A 11 -2.93 12.43 -1.60
C LYS A 11 -3.43 13.87 -1.54
N PHE A 12 -3.31 14.47 -0.37
CA PHE A 12 -3.74 15.83 -0.10
C PHE A 12 -2.66 16.58 0.66
N ILE A 13 -2.39 17.80 0.21
CA ILE A 13 -1.53 18.76 0.89
C ILE A 13 -2.07 20.15 0.61
N GLU A 14 -2.08 21.01 1.62
CA GLU A 14 -2.39 22.43 1.47
C GLU A 14 -1.07 23.18 1.26
N THR A 15 -0.99 23.99 0.21
CA THR A 15 0.21 24.73 -0.16
C THR A 15 -0.14 26.18 -0.47
N SER A 16 0.81 27.09 -0.27
CA SER A 16 0.70 28.48 -0.71
C SER A 16 2.04 28.93 -1.27
N SER A 17 2.07 29.30 -2.55
CA SER A 17 3.28 29.79 -3.23
C SER A 17 3.68 31.18 -2.75
N GLY A 18 2.73 32.04 -2.37
CA GLY A 18 3.01 33.41 -1.93
C GLY A 18 3.76 33.50 -0.60
N ILE A 19 3.72 32.44 0.21
CA ILE A 19 4.43 32.36 1.50
C ILE A 19 5.37 31.15 1.58
N GLN A 20 5.67 30.51 0.45
CA GLN A 20 6.53 29.32 0.38
C GLN A 20 6.10 28.16 1.31
N HIS A 21 4.79 27.99 1.52
CA HIS A 21 4.26 26.94 2.41
C HIS A 21 4.08 25.62 1.66
N ASN A 22 4.71 24.55 2.14
CA ASN A 22 4.58 23.17 1.65
C ASN A 22 4.94 22.96 0.16
N VAL A 23 5.65 23.91 -0.46
CA VAL A 23 5.97 23.84 -1.89
C VAL A 23 6.99 22.73 -2.15
N ASP A 24 8.03 22.65 -1.33
CA ASP A 24 9.07 21.62 -1.46
C ASP A 24 8.49 20.24 -1.13
N GLU A 25 7.68 20.15 -0.08
CA GLU A 25 6.96 18.93 0.34
C GLU A 25 6.03 18.43 -0.77
N LEU A 26 5.34 19.32 -1.48
CA LEU A 26 4.51 18.97 -2.63
C LEU A 26 5.37 18.39 -3.76
N LEU A 27 6.45 19.06 -4.15
CA LEU A 27 7.30 18.65 -5.27
C LEU A 27 8.03 17.32 -4.98
N VAL A 28 8.63 17.20 -3.80
CA VAL A 28 9.26 15.96 -3.31
C VAL A 28 8.24 14.83 -3.25
N GLY A 29 7.04 15.13 -2.73
CA GLY A 29 5.94 14.18 -2.62
C GLY A 29 5.46 13.66 -3.97
N ILE A 30 5.26 14.54 -4.96
CA ILE A 30 4.88 14.14 -6.34
C ILE A 30 5.94 13.21 -6.94
N LEU A 31 7.22 13.59 -6.89
CA LEU A 31 8.31 12.78 -7.41
C LEU A 31 8.36 11.41 -6.74
N LYS A 32 8.15 11.36 -5.42
CA LYS A 32 8.12 10.11 -4.66
C LYS A 32 6.95 9.22 -5.09
N GLN A 33 5.74 9.78 -5.24
CA GLN A 33 4.55 9.02 -5.66
C GLN A 33 4.72 8.44 -7.08
N ILE A 34 5.33 9.17 -8.01
CA ILE A 34 5.67 8.67 -9.34
C ILE A 34 6.59 7.45 -9.23
N ARG A 35 7.71 7.56 -8.51
CA ARG A 35 8.69 6.48 -8.33
C ARG A 35 8.09 5.24 -7.63
N LEU A 36 7.22 5.44 -6.65
CA LEU A 36 6.53 4.35 -5.96
C LEU A 36 5.55 3.63 -6.90
N LYS A 37 4.80 4.37 -7.72
CA LYS A 37 3.89 3.81 -8.72
C LYS A 37 4.63 2.96 -9.74
N GLU A 38 5.74 3.46 -10.29
CA GLU A 38 6.60 2.70 -11.21
C GLU A 38 7.11 1.40 -10.57
N SER A 39 7.64 1.48 -9.35
CA SER A 39 8.16 0.32 -8.62
C SER A 39 7.08 -0.74 -8.39
N ARG A 40 5.85 -0.31 -8.07
CA ARG A 40 4.70 -1.20 -7.90
C ARG A 40 4.33 -1.90 -9.21
N VAL A 41 4.27 -1.17 -10.32
CA VAL A 41 3.98 -1.73 -11.65
C VAL A 41 5.04 -2.76 -12.05
N LYS A 42 6.33 -2.45 -11.85
CA LYS A 42 7.44 -3.39 -12.12
C LYS A 42 7.33 -4.67 -11.27
N LYS A 43 7.04 -4.55 -9.97
CA LYS A 43 6.84 -5.72 -9.09
C LYS A 43 5.62 -6.56 -9.51
N GLN A 44 4.52 -5.92 -9.92
CA GLN A 44 3.34 -6.63 -10.40
C GLN A 44 3.60 -7.37 -11.72
N ALA A 45 4.38 -6.78 -12.62
CA ALA A 45 4.80 -7.44 -13.86
C ALA A 45 5.63 -8.70 -13.59
N LYS A 46 6.62 -8.62 -12.68
CA LYS A 46 7.46 -9.78 -12.28
C LYS A 46 6.66 -10.91 -11.63
N LYS A 47 5.70 -10.58 -10.76
CA LYS A 47 4.83 -11.59 -10.12
C LYS A 47 3.97 -12.36 -11.14
N LYS A 48 3.54 -11.71 -12.22
CA LYS A 48 2.78 -12.37 -13.29
C LYS A 48 3.64 -13.35 -14.10
N SER A 49 4.94 -13.10 -14.25
CA SER A 49 5.86 -14.01 -14.96
C SER A 49 6.33 -15.20 -14.12
N GLU A 50 6.32 -15.09 -12.79
CA GLU A 50 6.83 -16.11 -11.86
C GLU A 50 5.76 -17.05 -11.29
N ALA A 51 4.49 -16.89 -11.67
CA ALA A 51 3.40 -17.76 -11.23
C ALA A 51 3.43 -19.14 -11.93
N LYS A 52 4.52 -19.90 -11.75
CA LYS A 52 4.52 -21.36 -11.89
C LYS A 52 4.08 -21.95 -10.53
N PRO A 53 3.18 -22.94 -10.50
CA PRO A 53 2.64 -23.45 -9.24
C PRO A 53 3.74 -24.17 -8.45
N ALA A 54 4.17 -23.56 -7.35
CA ALA A 54 5.08 -24.20 -6.40
C ALA A 54 4.32 -25.32 -5.66
N LYS A 55 4.78 -26.56 -5.82
CA LYS A 55 4.34 -27.72 -5.04
C LYS A 55 4.74 -27.49 -3.58
N LEU A 56 3.76 -27.18 -2.72
CA LEU A 56 3.98 -26.95 -1.29
C LEU A 56 4.40 -28.26 -0.60
N ALA A 57 5.61 -28.27 -0.06
CA ALA A 57 6.12 -29.33 0.79
C ALA A 57 5.42 -29.30 2.16
N SER A 58 4.89 -30.45 2.56
CA SER A 58 4.11 -30.69 3.77
C SER A 58 4.95 -30.51 5.05
N SER A 59 4.89 -29.33 5.68
CA SER A 59 5.37 -29.14 7.05
C SER A 59 4.24 -29.45 8.03
N ARG A 60 4.38 -30.53 8.82
CA ARG A 60 3.32 -31.11 9.65
C ARG A 60 3.27 -30.48 11.04
N THR A 61 2.75 -29.27 11.15
CA THR A 61 2.21 -28.71 12.41
C THR A 61 0.71 -29.04 12.46
N HIS A 62 0.27 -29.89 13.40
CA HIS A 62 -1.13 -30.32 13.53
C HIS A 62 -2.01 -29.18 14.09
N ILE A 63 -2.39 -28.25 13.23
CA ILE A 63 -3.48 -27.29 13.47
C ILE A 63 -4.58 -27.62 12.46
N SER A 64 -5.85 -27.63 12.90
CA SER A 64 -6.96 -27.89 11.98
C SER A 64 -7.05 -26.78 10.94
N LEU A 65 -7.47 -27.14 9.72
CA LEU A 65 -7.61 -26.20 8.62
C LEU A 65 -8.58 -25.05 8.95
N SER A 66 -9.59 -25.29 9.78
CA SER A 66 -10.54 -24.28 10.25
C SER A 66 -9.89 -23.26 11.19
N ILE A 67 -9.11 -23.72 12.17
CA ILE A 67 -8.40 -22.84 13.12
C ILE A 67 -7.32 -22.03 12.40
N ALA A 68 -6.58 -22.67 11.48
CA ALA A 68 -5.61 -21.97 10.65
C ALA A 68 -6.27 -20.89 9.79
N ARG A 69 -7.43 -21.17 9.18
CA ARG A 69 -8.20 -20.17 8.42
C ARG A 69 -8.68 -19.03 9.30
N GLU A 70 -9.17 -19.31 10.50
CA GLU A 70 -9.68 -18.28 11.41
C GLU A 70 -8.57 -17.37 11.95
N LEU A 71 -7.41 -17.94 12.31
CA LEU A 71 -6.22 -17.18 12.73
C LEU A 71 -5.68 -16.32 11.57
N LEU A 72 -5.56 -16.90 10.37
CA LEU A 72 -5.12 -16.16 9.18
C LEU A 72 -6.12 -15.06 8.80
N GLN A 73 -7.43 -15.29 8.98
CA GLN A 73 -8.45 -14.28 8.76
C GLN A 73 -8.33 -13.12 9.77
N LYS A 74 -8.10 -13.43 11.05
CA LYS A 74 -7.93 -12.40 12.10
C LYS A 74 -6.64 -11.60 11.93
N ILE A 75 -5.55 -12.23 11.48
CA ILE A 75 -4.23 -11.58 11.34
C ILE A 75 -4.07 -10.89 9.98
N CYS A 76 -4.52 -11.49 8.87
CA CYS A 76 -4.29 -10.94 7.53
C CYS A 76 -5.39 -10.00 7.02
N ILE A 77 -6.61 -10.02 7.58
CA ILE A 77 -7.73 -9.22 7.04
C ILE A 77 -7.98 -7.94 7.85
N ASN A 78 -7.73 -7.96 9.18
CA ASN A 78 -8.13 -6.84 10.03
C ASN A 78 -7.11 -5.68 10.10
N ASP A 79 -5.79 -5.95 10.02
CA ASP A 79 -4.76 -4.90 10.08
C ASP A 79 -4.26 -4.38 8.71
N ILE A 80 -4.62 -5.05 7.60
CA ILE A 80 -4.10 -4.74 6.24
C ILE A 80 -5.09 -3.89 5.42
N SER A 81 -6.23 -3.50 6.00
CA SER A 81 -7.09 -2.43 5.46
C SER A 81 -6.41 -1.07 5.66
N LYS A 82 -5.28 -0.90 4.97
CA LYS A 82 -4.43 0.28 4.77
C LYS A 82 -4.98 1.52 5.47
N SER A 83 -4.26 2.02 6.47
CA SER A 83 -4.47 3.38 6.93
C SER A 83 -4.41 4.31 5.71
N LYS A 84 -5.57 4.84 5.28
CA LYS A 84 -5.70 5.71 4.11
C LYS A 84 -5.22 7.11 4.49
N SER A 85 -3.95 7.23 4.85
CA SER A 85 -3.33 8.53 5.10
C SER A 85 -3.19 9.25 3.76
N CYS A 86 -4.06 10.24 3.55
CA CYS A 86 -3.94 11.17 2.44
C CYS A 86 -2.85 12.23 2.70
N GLU A 87 -2.37 12.35 3.94
CA GLU A 87 -1.44 13.40 4.38
C GLU A 87 0.03 13.04 4.15
N ASN A 88 0.39 11.76 4.31
CA ASN A 88 1.77 11.34 4.06
C ASN A 88 2.00 11.11 2.55
N LEU A 89 2.56 12.10 1.86
CA LEU A 89 2.91 12.04 0.44
C LEU A 89 4.05 11.06 0.11
N HIS A 90 4.74 10.50 1.11
CA HIS A 90 5.91 9.64 0.89
C HIS A 90 5.61 8.15 0.83
N VAL A 91 4.38 7.74 1.17
CA VAL A 91 3.95 6.34 1.24
C VAL A 91 2.72 6.11 0.36
N LEU A 92 2.48 4.86 -0.04
CA LEU A 92 1.44 4.46 -0.99
C LEU A 92 0.26 3.79 -0.30
#